data_AF-A0A523MUH9-F1
#
_entry.id   AF-A0A523MUH9-F1
#
_cell.length_a   1.000
_cell.length_b   1.000
_cell.length_c   1.000
_cell.angle_alpha   90.00
_cell.angle_beta   90.00
_cell.angle_gamma   90.00
#
_symmetry.space_group_name_H-M   'P 1'
#
loop_
_entity.id
_entity.type
_entity.pdbx_description
1 polymer ?
#
loop_
_entity_poly.entity_id
_entity_poly.type
_entity_poly.pdbx_seq_one_letter_code
_entity_poly.pdbx_strand_id
1 'polypeptide(L)' 'MKKKAIVLLSGGLDSATVLAIALQQGYSPVTLCFDYGQRHRVELAKA' A
#
# COMPACT_ATOMS: atom_id res chain seq x y z
N MET A 1 10.12 -19.90 0.89
CA MET A 1 8.80 -19.23 0.85
C MET A 1 8.99 -17.74 1.11
N LYS A 2 8.33 -16.86 0.37
CA LYS A 2 8.37 -15.41 0.65
C LYS A 2 7.59 -15.09 1.93
N LYS A 3 8.12 -14.23 2.79
CA LYS A 3 7.39 -13.76 3.99
C LYS A 3 6.22 -12.88 3.56
N LYS A 4 5.03 -13.10 4.13
CA LYS A 4 3.87 -12.24 3.88
C LYS A 4 4.04 -10.92 4.64
N ALA A 5 3.60 -9.83 4.03
CA ALA A 5 3.52 -8.51 4.66
C ALA A 5 2.15 -7.89 4.35
N ILE A 6 1.59 -7.11 5.26
CA ILE A 6 0.43 -6.26 4.95
C ILE A 6 0.94 -4.84 4.80
N VAL A 7 0.61 -4.20 3.68
CA VAL A 7 0.97 -2.79 3.41
C VAL A 7 -0.31 -1.98 3.35
N LEU A 8 -0.42 -0.98 4.21
CA LEU A 8 -1.51 -0.02 4.15
C LEU A 8 -1.26 0.93 2.98
N LEU A 9 -2.04 0.80 1.91
CA LEU A 9 -1.86 1.53 0.66
C LEU A 9 -2.89 2.64 0.59
N SER A 10 -2.47 3.89 0.81
CA SER A 10 -3.36 5.07 0.79
C SER A 10 -3.45 5.75 -0.58
N GLY A 11 -2.58 5.36 -1.53
CA GLY A 11 -2.40 6.04 -2.82
C GLY A 11 -1.42 7.21 -2.78
N GLY A 12 -0.87 7.54 -1.59
CA GLY A 12 0.19 8.53 -1.41
C GLY A 12 1.60 7.95 -1.58
N LEU A 13 2.58 8.85 -1.78
CA LEU A 13 3.99 8.50 -2.02
C LEU A 13 4.57 7.56 -0.96
N ASP A 14 4.33 7.85 0.32
CA ASP A 14 4.91 7.07 1.42
C ASP A 14 4.45 5.61 1.37
N SER A 15 3.14 5.40 1.19
CA SER A 15 2.54 4.07 1.13
C SER A 15 3.02 3.27 -0.10
N ALA A 16 3.17 3.94 -1.25
CA ALA A 16 3.73 3.34 -2.46
C ALA A 16 5.22 2.99 -2.30
N THR A 17 5.98 3.85 -1.60
CA THR A 17 7.40 3.62 -1.31
C THR A 17 7.58 2.40 -0.40
N VAL A 18 6.76 2.25 0.63
CA VAL A 18 6.77 1.06 1.50
C VAL A 18 6.46 -0.21 0.71
N LEU A 19 5.48 -0.17 -0.20
CA LEU A 19 5.17 -1.30 -1.07
C LEU A 19 6.37 -1.70 -1.95
N ALA A 20 7.02 -0.71 -2.57
CA ALA A 20 8.20 -0.94 -3.39
C ALA A 20 9.36 -1.54 -2.59
N ILE A 21 9.62 -1.03 -1.38
CA ILE A 21 10.65 -1.57 -0.47
C ILE A 21 10.33 -3.00 -0.07
N ALA A 22 9.08 -3.32 0.26
CA ALA A 22 8.67 -4.68 0.65
C ALA A 22 8.89 -5.68 -0.51
N LEU A 23 8.55 -5.28 -1.73
CA LEU A 23 8.82 -6.08 -2.93
C LEU A 23 10.33 -6.29 -3.14
N GLN A 24 11.13 -5.22 -3.03
CA GLN A 24 12.59 -5.26 -3.18
C GLN A 24 13.24 -6.17 -2.12
N GLN A 25 12.72 -6.18 -0.89
CA GLN A 25 13.20 -7.05 0.19
C GLN A 25 12.70 -8.51 0.08
N GLY A 26 11.95 -8.85 -0.97
CA GLY A 26 11.52 -10.23 -1.23
C GLY A 26 10.28 -10.68 -0.45
N TYR A 27 9.50 -9.75 0.12
CA TYR A 27 8.22 -10.07 0.72
C TYR A 27 7.16 -10.40 -0.35
N SER A 28 6.06 -11.00 0.09
CA SER A 28 4.82 -11.15 -0.65
C SER A 28 3.76 -10.23 -0.02
N PRO A 29 3.77 -8.93 -0.33
CA PRO A 29 2.85 -7.97 0.27
C PRO A 29 1.41 -8.20 -0.19
N VAL A 30 0.46 -7.97 0.72
CA VAL A 30 -0.97 -7.83 0.48
C VAL A 30 -1.33 -6.39 0.83
N THR A 31 -1.97 -5.67 -0.08
CA THR A 31 -2.34 -4.27 0.14
C THR A 31 -3.70 -4.17 0.79
N LEU A 32 -3.85 -3.22 1.71
CA LEU A 32 -5.11 -2.87 2.33
C LEU A 32 -5.29 -1.36 2.25
N CYS A 33 -6.41 -0.91 1.70
CA CYS A 33 -6.80 0.48 1.67
C CYS A 33 -8.05 0.67 2.53
N PHE A 34 -8.15 1.81 3.21
CA PHE A 34 -9.32 2.16 4.00
C PHE A 34 -9.99 3.41 3.41
N ASP A 35 -11.25 3.28 3.02
CA ASP A 35 -12.12 4.41 2.70
C ASP A 35 -12.77 4.91 4.00
N TYR A 36 -12.22 5.98 4.58
CA TYR A 36 -12.77 6.64 5.76
C TYR A 36 -13.57 7.90 5.40
N GLY A 37 -13.94 8.08 4.12
CA GLY A 37 -14.55 9.30 3.62
C GLY A 37 -13.56 10.45 3.43
N GLN A 38 -12.33 10.15 3.00
CA GLN A 38 -11.31 11.16 2.73
C GLN A 38 -11.80 12.22 1.74
N ARG A 39 -11.48 13.50 1.99
CA ARG A 39 -11.80 14.62 1.07
C ARG A 39 -11.23 14.41 -0.34
N HIS A 40 -10.06 13.79 -0.45
CA HIS A 40 -9.41 13.46 -1.72
C HIS A 40 -9.62 11.99 -2.07
N ARG A 41 -10.85 11.63 -2.51
CA ARG A 41 -11.18 10.28 -2.98
C ARG A 41 -10.31 9.78 -4.15
N VAL A 42 -9.66 10.68 -4.88
CA VAL A 42 -8.71 10.34 -5.96
C VAL A 42 -7.54 9.49 -5.44
N GLU A 43 -7.14 9.66 -4.19
CA GLU A 43 -6.03 8.89 -3.62
C GLU A 43 -6.41 7.42 -3.43
N LEU A 44 -7.64 7.14 -2.98
CA LEU A 44 -8.19 5.77 -2.90
C LEU A 44 -8.28 5.09 -4.27
N ALA A 45 -8.62 5.83 -5.32
CA ALA A 45 -8.72 5.28 -6.68
C ALA A 45 -7.36 4.94 -7.32
N LYS A 46 -6.26 5.44 -6.74
CA LYS A 46 -4.89 5.20 -7.20
C LYS A 46 -4.14 4.15 -6.35
N ALA A 47 -4.73 3.73 -5.23
CA ALA A 47 -4.24 2.65 -4.38
C ALA A 47 -4.58 1.29 -5.02
#